data_AF-T0ZAF8-F1
#
_entry.id   AF-T0ZAF8-F1
#
_cell.length_a   1.000
_cell.length_b   1.000
_cell.length_c   1.000
_cell.angle_alpha   90.00
_cell.angle_beta   90.00
_cell.angle_gamma   90.00
#
_symmetry.space_group_name_H-M   'P 1'
#
loop_
_entity.id
_entity.type
_entity.pdbx_description
1 polymer ?
#
loop_
_entity_poly.entity_id
_entity_poly.type
_entity_poly.pdbx_seq_one_letter_code
_entity_poly.pdbx_strand_id
1 'polypeptide(L)'
;MSYSAHVDELNNLHMFYDCAHTPQKSGEVLGDISSFLYQKYIPTTWNVIYSKKMDTIAVGSNVNYLIDSNSHSLLSSRMVFKVPPIKVKEEFNDKIKIAWTHNLGHNRILDAEFICDGIIYTRFDNVWLDFESQFFQDGGAGKRKSRQNGIGNIPALEEFSNKLPEFTLDVWQPWFYSMHSFSAFPIFFRNSQSRIVHKYTLQDKIGNLLRMKKYNEKKKKWIDEKTSEWNDHLKDYLELDSETLEVPELWGRYAMVTEQELNRRKSCFKIDKEGKYKDEVLFIRDVIACDDINPSKFGSYSSIDLTTSNPCLAIFWSAENNTAKSYNYHSNYTTEAGDSKIGYDPIKST
;
A
#
# COMPACT_ATOMS: atom_id res chain seq x y z
N MET A 1 -3.97 -40.72 38.88
CA MET A 1 -3.66 -41.93 38.09
C MET A 1 -2.17 -41.92 37.78
N SER A 2 -1.48 -43.05 37.90
CA SER A 2 -0.04 -43.15 37.61
C SER A 2 0.21 -43.07 36.11
N TYR A 3 1.35 -42.52 35.69
CA TYR A 3 1.77 -42.43 34.28
C TYR A 3 1.76 -43.80 33.57
N SER A 4 2.07 -44.89 34.29
CA SER A 4 1.99 -46.25 33.72
C SER A 4 0.57 -46.62 33.29
N ALA A 5 -0.45 -46.19 34.05
CA ALA A 5 -1.84 -46.47 33.71
C ALA A 5 -2.28 -45.74 32.42
N HIS A 6 -1.75 -44.54 32.16
CA HIS A 6 -2.04 -43.81 30.91
C HIS A 6 -1.30 -44.36 29.70
N VAL A 7 -0.07 -44.87 29.88
CA VAL A 7 0.70 -45.50 28.79
C VAL A 7 0.04 -46.83 28.37
N ASP A 8 -0.43 -47.62 29.33
CA ASP A 8 -1.13 -48.89 29.04
C ASP A 8 -2.51 -48.65 28.41
N GLU A 9 -3.18 -47.55 28.74
CA GLU A 9 -4.46 -47.16 28.13
C GLU A 9 -4.27 -46.63 26.69
N LEU A 10 -3.18 -45.89 26.44
CA LEU A 10 -2.80 -45.42 25.09
C LEU A 10 -2.40 -46.57 24.16
N ASN A 11 -1.65 -47.55 24.65
CA ASN A 11 -1.25 -48.72 23.86
C ASN A 11 -2.40 -49.68 23.52
N ASN A 12 -3.57 -49.52 24.15
CA ASN A 12 -4.79 -50.30 23.88
C ASN A 12 -5.78 -49.57 22.95
N LEU A 13 -5.47 -48.35 22.50
CA LEU A 13 -6.30 -47.65 21.53
C LEU A 13 -6.05 -48.16 20.11
N HIS A 14 -7.14 -48.34 19.36
CA HIS A 14 -7.14 -48.80 17.96
C HIS A 14 -6.15 -48.00 17.09
N MET A 15 -5.48 -48.63 16.11
CA MET A 15 -4.47 -48.06 15.18
C MET A 15 -4.75 -46.64 14.62
N PHE A 16 -6.00 -46.19 14.66
CA PHE A 16 -6.41 -44.84 14.26
C PHE A 16 -5.89 -43.75 15.24
N TYR A 17 -5.75 -44.06 16.53
CA TYR A 17 -5.30 -43.11 17.56
C TYR A 17 -3.78 -42.96 17.62
N ASP A 18 -3.00 -43.98 17.28
CA ASP A 18 -1.52 -43.89 17.18
C ASP A 18 -1.07 -42.86 16.14
N CYS A 19 -1.83 -42.69 15.05
CA CYS A 19 -1.57 -41.65 14.05
C CYS A 19 -1.95 -40.24 14.53
N ALA A 20 -2.83 -40.12 15.53
CA ALA A 20 -3.37 -38.86 16.02
C ALA A 20 -2.57 -38.26 17.19
N HIS A 21 -1.70 -39.03 17.83
CA HIS A 21 -0.92 -38.61 19.00
C HIS A 21 0.55 -38.92 18.78
N THR A 22 1.38 -37.91 18.53
CA THR A 22 2.84 -38.09 18.38
C THR A 22 3.53 -37.74 19.69
N PRO A 23 4.22 -38.68 20.35
CA PRO A 23 5.05 -38.35 21.51
C PRO A 23 6.22 -37.46 21.07
N GLN A 24 6.34 -36.25 21.61
CA GLN A 24 7.53 -35.43 21.38
C GLN A 24 8.72 -36.07 22.11
N LYS A 25 9.69 -36.59 21.35
CA LYS A 25 11.01 -36.95 21.90
C LYS A 25 11.86 -35.69 22.04
N SER A 26 11.65 -34.90 23.09
CA SER A 26 12.68 -33.95 23.54
C SER A 26 13.39 -34.51 24.77
N GLY A 27 14.68 -34.77 24.61
CA GLY A 27 15.57 -35.07 25.72
C GLY A 27 15.48 -33.95 26.74
N GLU A 28 15.25 -34.32 28.01
CA GLU A 28 15.29 -33.45 29.18
C GLU A 28 14.18 -32.38 29.26
N VAL A 29 12.94 -32.87 29.42
CA VAL A 29 11.83 -32.37 30.28
C VAL A 29 10.57 -33.00 29.66
N LEU A 30 9.75 -33.65 30.50
CA LEU A 30 8.51 -34.36 30.13
C LEU A 30 7.61 -33.47 29.26
N GLY A 31 7.67 -33.64 27.94
CA GLY A 31 6.93 -32.85 26.96
C GLY A 31 5.46 -33.29 26.91
N ASP A 32 4.57 -32.30 26.89
CA ASP A 32 3.13 -32.48 26.67
C ASP A 32 2.86 -33.41 25.47
N ILE A 33 1.90 -34.33 25.61
CA ILE A 33 1.42 -35.14 24.48
C ILE A 33 0.70 -34.20 23.51
N SER A 34 1.31 -33.89 22.37
CA SER A 34 0.65 -33.15 21.30
C SER A 34 -0.25 -34.11 20.51
N SER A 35 -1.56 -33.89 20.56
CA SER A 35 -2.54 -34.57 19.73
C SER A 35 -2.98 -33.69 18.56
N PHE A 36 -3.21 -34.27 17.39
CA PHE A 36 -3.95 -33.62 16.31
C PHE A 36 -5.42 -33.32 16.68
N LEU A 37 -5.93 -33.95 17.75
CA LEU A 37 -7.25 -33.70 18.33
C LEU A 37 -7.21 -32.71 19.52
N TYR A 38 -6.02 -32.32 19.97
CA TYR A 38 -5.89 -31.40 21.10
C TYR A 38 -6.15 -29.97 20.63
N GLN A 39 -7.32 -29.46 20.97
CA GLN A 39 -7.68 -28.07 20.79
C GLN A 39 -7.48 -27.33 22.10
N LYS A 40 -6.44 -26.49 22.17
CA LYS A 40 -6.28 -25.52 23.26
C LYS A 40 -6.98 -24.24 22.88
N TYR A 41 -8.07 -23.92 23.57
CA TYR A 41 -8.67 -22.60 23.46
C TYR A 41 -7.73 -21.59 24.12
N ILE A 42 -7.22 -20.65 23.33
CA ILE A 42 -6.46 -19.51 23.83
C ILE A 42 -7.45 -18.35 23.96
N PRO A 43 -7.76 -17.88 25.17
CA PRO A 43 -8.58 -16.70 25.36
C PRO A 43 -8.02 -15.54 24.55
N THR A 44 -8.87 -14.91 23.74
CA THR A 44 -8.48 -13.74 22.95
C THR A 44 -8.96 -12.48 23.65
N THR A 45 -8.18 -11.41 23.52
CA THR A 45 -8.57 -10.09 24.00
C THR A 45 -9.83 -9.64 23.28
N TRP A 46 -10.86 -9.25 24.04
CA TRP A 46 -12.02 -8.59 23.47
C TRP A 46 -11.62 -7.24 22.86
N ASN A 47 -11.89 -7.06 21.57
CA ASN A 47 -11.70 -5.79 20.89
C ASN A 47 -12.91 -5.43 20.03
N VAL A 48 -13.09 -4.13 19.83
CA VAL A 48 -14.08 -3.59 18.90
C VAL A 48 -13.33 -2.89 17.79
N ILE A 49 -13.61 -3.28 16.55
CA ILE A 49 -12.97 -2.71 15.37
C ILE A 49 -13.99 -1.89 14.60
N TYR A 50 -13.64 -0.66 14.23
CA TYR A 50 -14.50 0.23 13.44
C TYR A 50 -13.68 1.01 12.42
N SER A 51 -14.36 1.64 11.46
CA SER A 51 -13.74 2.50 10.46
C SER A 51 -14.19 3.94 10.67
N LYS A 52 -13.27 4.89 10.55
CA LYS A 52 -13.55 6.32 10.72
C LYS A 52 -12.77 7.13 9.70
N LYS A 53 -13.44 8.10 9.07
CA LYS A 53 -12.80 9.12 8.23
C LYS A 53 -11.90 9.99 9.10
N MET A 54 -10.67 10.25 8.64
CA MET A 54 -9.71 11.10 9.32
C MET A 54 -9.98 12.57 9.02
N ASP A 55 -9.77 13.43 10.01
CA ASP A 55 -9.92 14.88 9.82
C ASP A 55 -8.84 15.38 8.87
N THR A 56 -9.23 16.24 7.92
CA THR A 56 -8.39 16.62 6.79
C THR A 56 -8.04 18.11 6.86
N ILE A 57 -6.77 18.42 6.70
CA ILE A 57 -6.25 19.79 6.55
C ILE A 57 -5.48 19.84 5.22
N ALA A 58 -6.06 20.46 4.21
CA ALA A 58 -5.46 20.57 2.87
C ALA A 58 -4.94 21.99 2.62
N VAL A 59 -3.72 22.09 2.08
CA VAL A 59 -3.09 23.34 1.62
C VAL A 59 -2.45 23.07 0.26
N GLY A 60 -3.17 23.43 -0.80
CA GLY A 60 -2.79 23.07 -2.17
C GLY A 60 -2.69 21.55 -2.34
N SER A 61 -1.58 21.10 -2.94
CA SER A 61 -1.30 19.67 -3.16
C SER A 61 -0.86 18.91 -1.91
N ASN A 62 -0.59 19.60 -0.80
CA ASN A 62 -0.21 18.98 0.48
C ASN A 62 -1.45 18.77 1.35
N VAL A 63 -1.64 17.54 1.83
CA VAL A 63 -2.80 17.16 2.64
C VAL A 63 -2.35 16.43 3.89
N ASN A 64 -2.84 16.90 5.04
CA ASN A 64 -2.59 16.29 6.34
C ASN A 64 -3.88 15.64 6.85
N TYR A 65 -3.81 14.36 7.19
CA TYR A 65 -4.90 13.61 7.82
C TYR A 65 -4.56 13.33 9.28
N LEU A 66 -5.42 13.78 10.19
CA LEU A 66 -5.25 13.62 11.62
C LEU A 66 -5.84 12.29 12.07
N ILE A 67 -5.06 11.54 12.85
CA ILE A 67 -5.48 10.26 13.43
C ILE A 67 -6.37 10.52 14.64
N ASP A 68 -7.40 9.70 14.82
CA ASP A 68 -8.31 9.79 15.97
C ASP A 68 -7.61 9.38 17.26
N SER A 69 -7.30 10.36 18.11
CA SER A 69 -6.66 10.15 19.41
C SER A 69 -7.53 9.41 20.43
N ASN A 70 -8.85 9.32 20.19
CA ASN A 70 -9.77 8.60 21.08
C ASN A 70 -9.73 7.08 20.87
N SER A 71 -9.11 6.61 19.79
CA SER A 71 -8.94 5.19 19.51
C SER A 71 -7.74 4.61 20.26
N HIS A 72 -7.73 3.30 20.50
CA HIS A 72 -6.59 2.66 21.15
C HIS A 72 -5.52 2.24 20.14
N SER A 73 -5.89 1.75 18.96
CA SER A 73 -4.91 1.38 17.94
C SER A 73 -5.40 1.67 16.52
N LEU A 74 -4.48 1.97 15.62
CA LEU A 74 -4.73 2.07 14.18
C LEU A 74 -4.22 0.80 13.48
N LEU A 75 -5.13 0.11 12.79
CA LEU A 75 -4.89 -1.19 12.16
C LEU A 75 -4.55 -1.08 10.69
N SER A 76 -5.20 -0.19 9.95
CA SER A 76 -4.96 -0.01 8.52
C SER A 76 -5.51 1.33 8.05
N SER A 77 -5.12 1.76 6.85
CA SER A 77 -5.68 2.96 6.22
C SER A 77 -5.94 2.75 4.73
N ARG A 78 -6.97 3.42 4.22
CA ARG A 78 -7.35 3.40 2.81
C ARG A 78 -7.74 4.80 2.36
N MET A 79 -7.34 5.16 1.16
CA MET A 79 -7.61 6.46 0.55
C MET A 79 -8.71 6.31 -0.49
N VAL A 80 -9.79 7.05 -0.34
CA VAL A 80 -10.97 6.96 -1.20
C VAL A 80 -11.16 8.29 -1.93
N PHE A 81 -11.34 8.22 -3.25
CA PHE A 81 -11.66 9.41 -4.03
C PHE A 81 -12.38 9.09 -5.32
N LYS A 82 -13.01 10.12 -5.89
CA LYS A 82 -13.79 10.02 -7.10
C LYS A 82 -13.04 10.68 -8.25
N VAL A 83 -13.00 10.00 -9.40
CA VAL A 83 -12.58 10.62 -10.66
C VAL A 83 -13.84 11.10 -11.40
N PRO A 84 -13.84 12.33 -11.91
CA PRO A 84 -15.00 12.89 -12.58
C PRO A 84 -15.22 12.20 -13.94
N PRO A 85 -16.44 12.24 -14.47
CA PRO A 85 -16.67 11.87 -15.87
C PRO A 85 -15.95 12.89 -16.77
N ILE A 86 -15.32 12.41 -17.84
CA ILE A 86 -14.64 13.26 -18.83
C ILE A 86 -15.16 12.88 -20.20
N LYS A 87 -15.50 13.88 -21.03
CA LYS A 87 -15.94 13.65 -22.40
C LYS A 87 -15.13 14.52 -23.36
N VAL A 88 -14.72 13.95 -24.48
CA VAL A 88 -14.13 14.69 -25.60
C VAL A 88 -15.25 15.49 -26.26
N LYS A 89 -15.00 16.78 -26.55
CA LYS A 89 -15.99 17.61 -27.25
C LYS A 89 -16.34 17.01 -28.61
N GLU A 90 -17.57 17.22 -29.05
CA GLU A 90 -18.11 16.56 -30.25
C GLU A 90 -17.27 16.82 -31.52
N GLU A 91 -16.72 18.03 -31.65
CA GLU A 91 -15.85 18.43 -32.77
C GLU A 91 -14.50 17.69 -32.85
N PHE A 92 -14.08 17.04 -31.76
CA PHE A 92 -12.82 16.29 -31.67
C PHE A 92 -13.02 14.77 -31.52
N ASN A 93 -14.24 14.25 -31.57
CA ASN A 93 -14.52 12.82 -31.38
C ASN A 93 -13.71 11.90 -32.30
N ASP A 94 -13.48 12.29 -33.55
CA ASP A 94 -12.69 11.50 -34.51
C ASP A 94 -11.20 11.84 -34.49
N LYS A 95 -10.80 12.83 -33.69
CA LYS A 95 -9.45 13.39 -33.64
C LYS A 95 -8.72 13.10 -32.34
N ILE A 96 -9.44 12.93 -31.23
CA ILE A 96 -8.87 12.81 -29.89
C ILE A 96 -9.46 11.61 -29.18
N LYS A 97 -8.60 10.86 -28.50
CA LYS A 97 -8.98 9.83 -27.53
C LYS A 97 -8.24 10.06 -26.22
N ILE A 98 -8.88 9.69 -25.13
CA ILE A 98 -8.37 9.86 -23.78
C ILE A 98 -8.45 8.55 -22.99
N ALA A 99 -7.56 8.40 -22.02
CA ALA A 99 -7.57 7.32 -21.03
C ALA A 99 -6.91 7.81 -19.74
N TRP A 100 -7.28 7.29 -18.58
CA TRP A 100 -6.50 7.52 -17.37
C TRP A 100 -5.16 6.77 -17.43
N THR A 101 -4.15 7.26 -16.71
CA THR A 101 -2.88 6.55 -16.54
C THR A 101 -3.08 5.21 -15.84
N HIS A 102 -2.17 4.26 -16.12
CA HIS A 102 -2.04 3.03 -15.34
C HIS A 102 -1.75 3.36 -13.87
N ASN A 103 -2.24 2.52 -12.94
CA ASN A 103 -2.13 2.72 -11.49
C ASN A 103 -2.56 4.14 -11.05
N LEU A 104 -3.68 4.64 -11.57
CA LEU A 104 -4.18 6.00 -11.30
C LEU A 104 -4.18 6.36 -9.81
N GLY A 105 -4.58 5.42 -8.96
CA GLY A 105 -4.58 5.57 -7.51
C GLY A 105 -3.19 5.77 -6.89
N HIS A 106 -2.18 5.05 -7.39
CA HIS A 106 -0.80 5.20 -6.92
C HIS A 106 -0.18 6.48 -7.45
N ASN A 107 -0.33 6.75 -8.76
CA ASN A 107 0.27 7.91 -9.41
C ASN A 107 -0.36 9.24 -8.97
N ARG A 108 -1.51 9.19 -8.29
CA ARG A 108 -2.05 10.34 -7.56
C ARG A 108 -1.24 10.70 -6.32
N ILE A 109 -0.57 9.75 -5.68
CA ILE A 109 0.21 9.94 -4.46
C ILE A 109 1.67 10.13 -4.86
N LEU A 110 2.18 11.36 -4.80
CA LEU A 110 3.59 11.62 -5.12
C LEU A 110 4.50 11.27 -3.94
N ASP A 111 4.03 11.53 -2.73
CA ASP A 111 4.78 11.28 -1.50
C ASP A 111 3.81 11.11 -0.32
N ALA A 112 4.18 10.27 0.64
CA ALA A 112 3.43 10.02 1.85
C ALA A 112 4.37 9.84 3.05
N GLU A 113 4.06 10.50 4.18
CA GLU A 113 4.80 10.42 5.44
C GLU A 113 3.87 10.10 6.61
N PHE A 114 4.29 9.19 7.49
CA PHE A 114 3.67 8.97 8.79
C PHE A 114 4.48 9.71 9.87
N ILE A 115 3.86 10.72 10.48
CA ILE A 115 4.52 11.64 11.40
C ILE A 115 3.87 11.54 12.77
N CYS A 116 4.67 11.43 13.83
CA CYS A 116 4.22 11.59 15.22
C CYS A 116 5.13 12.57 15.93
N ASP A 117 4.58 13.65 16.48
CA ASP A 117 5.33 14.61 17.29
C ASP A 117 6.59 15.16 16.57
N GLY A 118 6.50 15.32 15.25
CA GLY A 118 7.59 15.79 14.40
C GLY A 118 8.59 14.72 13.93
N ILE A 119 8.47 13.48 14.43
CA ILE A 119 9.30 12.35 14.00
C ILE A 119 8.61 11.63 12.84
N ILE A 120 9.34 11.46 11.73
CA ILE A 120 8.90 10.66 10.59
C ILE A 120 9.26 9.20 10.88
N TYR A 121 8.24 8.33 10.90
CA TYR A 121 8.45 6.89 11.13
C TYR A 121 8.57 6.09 9.85
N THR A 122 7.82 6.48 8.82
CA THR A 122 7.86 5.82 7.52
C THR A 122 7.51 6.83 6.45
N ARG A 123 8.17 6.71 5.31
CA ARG A 123 7.88 7.47 4.10
C ARG A 123 7.76 6.52 2.91
N PHE A 124 6.91 6.83 1.94
CA PHE A 124 6.87 6.13 0.66
C PHE A 124 6.31 7.02 -0.46
N ASP A 125 6.56 6.63 -1.70
CA ASP A 125 6.12 7.31 -2.93
C ASP A 125 5.26 6.39 -3.81
N ASN A 126 4.88 6.86 -5.00
CA ASN A 126 4.13 6.05 -5.98
C ASN A 126 4.89 4.81 -6.47
N VAL A 127 6.21 4.88 -6.57
CA VAL A 127 7.03 3.74 -7.04
C VAL A 127 7.01 2.61 -6.01
N TRP A 128 7.11 2.95 -4.72
CA TRP A 128 6.93 1.96 -3.65
C TRP A 128 5.54 1.34 -3.66
N LEU A 129 4.48 2.11 -3.93
CA LEU A 129 3.12 1.56 -4.04
C LEU A 129 3.02 0.51 -5.15
N ASP A 130 3.71 0.72 -6.27
CA ASP A 130 3.80 -0.27 -7.34
C ASP A 130 4.52 -1.54 -6.87
N PHE A 131 5.69 -1.40 -6.21
CA PHE A 131 6.40 -2.55 -5.63
C PHE A 131 5.55 -3.29 -4.58
N GLU A 132 4.88 -2.57 -3.68
CA GLU A 132 4.03 -3.20 -2.66
C GLU A 132 2.95 -4.06 -3.31
N SER A 133 2.28 -3.50 -4.31
CA SER A 133 1.19 -4.19 -5.01
C SER A 133 1.65 -5.44 -5.76
N GLN A 134 2.92 -5.48 -6.20
CA GLN A 134 3.48 -6.63 -6.91
C GLN A 134 3.99 -7.72 -5.98
N PHE A 135 4.72 -7.35 -4.91
CA PHE A 135 5.48 -8.29 -4.08
C PHE A 135 4.78 -8.68 -2.78
N PHE A 136 3.99 -7.79 -2.18
CA PHE A 136 3.39 -8.00 -0.86
C PHE A 136 1.89 -8.26 -0.91
N GLN A 137 1.31 -8.23 -2.10
CA GLN A 137 -0.10 -8.50 -2.27
C GLN A 137 -0.43 -9.99 -2.13
N ASP A 138 -1.27 -10.32 -1.16
CA ASP A 138 -1.82 -11.67 -0.99
C ASP A 138 -2.46 -12.19 -2.30
N GLY A 139 -1.98 -13.33 -2.77
CA GLY A 139 -2.67 -14.12 -3.78
C GLY A 139 -3.99 -14.72 -3.23
N GLY A 140 -4.90 -15.05 -4.14
CA GLY A 140 -6.13 -15.80 -3.81
C GLY A 140 -7.39 -14.96 -3.53
N ALA A 141 -8.54 -15.63 -3.55
CA ALA A 141 -9.88 -15.09 -3.25
C ALA A 141 -10.25 -13.77 -3.98
N GLY A 142 -9.65 -13.50 -5.15
CA GLY A 142 -9.90 -12.26 -5.90
C GLY A 142 -9.32 -11.00 -5.27
N LYS A 143 -8.55 -11.08 -4.18
CA LYS A 143 -7.91 -9.93 -3.52
C LYS A 143 -7.05 -9.13 -4.49
N ARG A 144 -6.30 -9.84 -5.37
CA ARG A 144 -5.49 -9.22 -6.42
C ARG A 144 -6.30 -8.31 -7.33
N LYS A 145 -7.34 -8.89 -7.93
CA LYS A 145 -8.29 -8.18 -8.79
C LYS A 145 -8.97 -7.02 -8.07
N SER A 146 -9.36 -7.21 -6.80
CA SER A 146 -10.00 -6.14 -6.02
C SER A 146 -9.08 -4.94 -5.80
N ARG A 147 -7.80 -5.13 -5.44
CA ARG A 147 -6.91 -3.97 -5.31
C ARG A 147 -6.61 -3.34 -6.67
N GLN A 148 -6.40 -4.13 -7.72
CA GLN A 148 -6.18 -3.62 -9.08
C GLN A 148 -7.34 -2.72 -9.52
N ASN A 149 -8.59 -3.13 -9.25
CA ASN A 149 -9.75 -2.30 -9.48
C ASN A 149 -9.75 -1.03 -8.59
N GLY A 150 -9.40 -1.17 -7.31
CA GLY A 150 -9.35 -0.07 -6.34
C GLY A 150 -8.32 1.01 -6.68
N ILE A 151 -7.24 0.66 -7.40
CA ILE A 151 -6.22 1.60 -7.88
C ILE A 151 -6.48 2.12 -9.30
N GLY A 152 -7.57 1.67 -9.95
CA GLY A 152 -8.04 2.20 -11.22
C GLY A 152 -7.61 1.42 -12.45
N ASN A 153 -7.04 0.23 -12.29
CA ASN A 153 -6.67 -0.66 -13.40
C ASN A 153 -7.89 -1.44 -13.90
N ILE A 154 -8.85 -0.70 -14.43
CA ILE A 154 -10.05 -1.24 -15.06
C ILE A 154 -10.12 -0.80 -16.52
N PRO A 155 -10.55 -1.67 -17.44
CA PRO A 155 -10.61 -1.33 -18.87
C PRO A 155 -11.34 -0.03 -19.18
N ALA A 156 -12.44 0.25 -18.47
CA ALA A 156 -13.23 1.46 -18.64
C ALA A 156 -12.48 2.78 -18.33
N LEU A 157 -11.38 2.72 -17.56
CA LEU A 157 -10.54 3.88 -17.26
C LEU A 157 -9.24 3.85 -18.08
N GLU A 158 -8.70 2.67 -18.38
CA GLU A 158 -7.38 2.53 -19.03
C GLU A 158 -7.43 2.46 -20.57
N GLU A 159 -8.55 2.05 -21.16
CA GLU A 159 -8.68 1.94 -22.61
C GLU A 159 -9.02 3.30 -23.22
N PHE A 160 -8.34 3.63 -24.34
CA PHE A 160 -8.56 4.87 -25.06
C PHE A 160 -9.97 4.96 -25.61
N SER A 161 -10.70 5.97 -25.16
CA SER A 161 -12.08 6.24 -25.56
C SER A 161 -12.34 7.75 -25.69
N ASN A 162 -13.54 8.13 -26.12
CA ASN A 162 -13.96 9.53 -26.17
C ASN A 162 -14.67 9.98 -24.89
N LYS A 163 -14.90 9.04 -23.96
CA LYS A 163 -15.64 9.29 -22.72
C LYS A 163 -15.13 8.37 -21.62
N LEU A 164 -14.68 8.97 -20.52
CA LEU A 164 -14.34 8.28 -19.30
C LEU A 164 -15.48 8.39 -18.30
N PRO A 165 -15.90 7.28 -17.68
CA PRO A 165 -16.96 7.31 -16.69
C PRO A 165 -16.44 7.92 -15.39
N GLU A 166 -17.40 8.37 -14.59
CA GLU A 166 -17.18 8.66 -13.18
C GLU A 166 -16.89 7.35 -12.43
N PHE A 167 -15.87 7.33 -11.56
CA PHE A 167 -15.50 6.13 -10.81
C PHE A 167 -14.92 6.45 -9.43
N THR A 168 -15.21 5.61 -8.44
CA THR A 168 -14.64 5.74 -7.08
C THR A 168 -13.48 4.77 -6.91
N LEU A 169 -12.31 5.30 -6.62
CA LEU A 169 -11.11 4.55 -6.27
C LEU A 169 -11.02 4.34 -4.76
N ASP A 170 -10.53 3.17 -4.36
CA ASP A 170 -10.27 2.77 -2.96
C ASP A 170 -8.85 2.20 -2.89
N VAL A 171 -7.90 3.08 -2.59
CA VAL A 171 -6.46 2.83 -2.66
C VAL A 171 -5.96 2.45 -1.27
N TRP A 172 -5.54 1.20 -1.12
CA TRP A 172 -4.91 0.71 0.12
C TRP A 172 -3.62 1.47 0.42
N GLN A 173 -3.39 1.82 1.70
CA GLN A 173 -2.19 2.54 2.13
C GLN A 173 -1.29 1.58 2.95
N PRO A 174 -0.14 1.15 2.40
CA PRO A 174 0.70 0.11 2.99
C PRO A 174 1.64 0.63 4.08
N TRP A 175 1.10 1.36 5.04
CA TRP A 175 1.84 1.77 6.22
C TRP A 175 2.38 0.57 7.00
N PHE A 176 3.44 0.78 7.77
CA PHE A 176 4.05 -0.27 8.59
C PHE A 176 3.05 -0.97 9.53
N TYR A 177 2.03 -0.25 10.00
CA TYR A 177 0.99 -0.80 10.85
C TYR A 177 -0.11 -1.57 10.11
N SER A 178 -0.21 -1.41 8.79
CA SER A 178 -1.21 -2.07 7.92
C SER A 178 -0.84 -3.51 7.55
N MET A 179 0.42 -3.92 7.76
CA MET A 179 0.91 -5.23 7.32
C MET A 179 0.31 -6.40 8.13
N HIS A 180 0.15 -6.22 9.44
CA HIS A 180 -0.44 -7.22 10.32
C HIS A 180 -1.06 -6.55 11.54
N SER A 181 -2.07 -7.17 12.14
CA SER A 181 -2.68 -6.72 13.40
C SER A 181 -1.70 -6.59 14.58
N PHE A 182 -0.53 -7.25 14.55
CA PHE A 182 0.51 -7.13 15.58
C PHE A 182 1.35 -5.87 15.41
N SER A 183 1.37 -5.30 14.20
CA SER A 183 2.08 -4.06 13.87
C SER A 183 1.20 -2.83 14.06
N ALA A 184 -0.06 -3.02 14.49
CA ALA A 184 -1.02 -1.96 14.72
C ALA A 184 -0.39 -0.81 15.52
N PHE A 185 -0.56 0.41 15.04
CA PHE A 185 0.04 1.57 15.70
C PHE A 185 -0.67 1.82 17.03
N PRO A 186 0.03 1.78 18.18
CA PRO A 186 -0.62 1.83 19.48
C PRO A 186 -0.83 3.29 19.93
N ILE A 187 -1.95 3.87 19.51
CA ILE A 187 -2.35 5.25 19.85
C ILE A 187 -2.41 5.46 21.37
N PHE A 188 -2.86 4.45 22.14
CA PHE A 188 -3.03 4.54 23.60
C PHE A 188 -1.75 4.79 24.41
N PHE A 189 -0.55 4.64 23.81
CA PHE A 189 0.72 5.02 24.44
C PHE A 189 1.02 6.52 24.33
N ARG A 190 0.24 7.25 23.53
CA ARG A 190 0.42 8.69 23.31
C ARG A 190 -0.43 9.50 24.27
N ASN A 191 0.08 10.68 24.63
CA ASN A 191 -0.65 11.61 25.48
C ASN A 191 -1.65 12.42 24.63
N SER A 192 -2.53 13.17 25.27
CA SER A 192 -3.54 14.00 24.59
C SER A 192 -2.94 15.16 23.77
N GLN A 193 -1.66 15.47 23.94
CA GLN A 193 -0.95 16.51 23.20
C GLN A 193 -0.20 15.96 21.99
N SER A 194 -0.01 14.64 21.91
CA SER A 194 0.67 14.02 20.79
C SER A 194 -0.13 14.19 19.51
N ARG A 195 0.56 14.59 18.44
CA ARG A 195 -0.04 14.81 17.14
C ARG A 195 0.48 13.76 16.18
N ILE A 196 -0.43 12.90 15.74
CA ILE A 196 -0.13 11.86 14.74
C ILE A 196 -0.84 12.21 13.43
N VAL A 197 -0.06 12.25 12.35
CA VAL A 197 -0.48 12.79 11.05
C VAL A 197 -0.01 11.88 9.93
N HIS A 198 -0.90 11.59 8.98
CA HIS A 198 -0.47 11.19 7.65
C HIS A 198 -0.38 12.43 6.77
N LYS A 199 0.82 12.72 6.28
CA LYS A 199 1.04 13.81 5.34
C LYS A 199 1.19 13.23 3.95
N TYR A 200 0.49 13.79 2.99
CA TYR A 200 0.53 13.38 1.60
C TYR A 200 0.82 14.58 0.69
N THR A 201 1.62 14.34 -0.34
CA THR A 201 1.73 15.21 -1.50
C THR A 201 0.99 14.55 -2.65
N LEU A 202 -0.02 15.22 -3.20
CA LEU A 202 -0.92 14.65 -4.19
C LEU A 202 -0.79 15.33 -5.56
N GLN A 203 -0.93 14.55 -6.62
CA GLN A 203 -1.19 15.06 -7.96
C GLN A 203 -2.70 15.32 -8.09
N ASP A 204 -3.09 16.59 -8.04
CA ASP A 204 -4.48 17.04 -8.15
C ASP A 204 -4.88 17.35 -9.60
N LYS A 205 -3.94 17.83 -10.43
CA LYS A 205 -4.19 18.19 -11.83
C LYS A 205 -4.53 16.96 -12.68
N ILE A 206 -5.72 16.99 -13.29
CA ILE A 206 -6.24 15.90 -14.13
C ILE A 206 -5.31 15.63 -15.32
N GLY A 207 -4.81 16.65 -15.99
CA GLY A 207 -3.99 16.44 -17.18
C GLY A 207 -2.60 15.87 -16.90
N ASN A 208 -2.15 15.82 -15.65
CA ASN A 208 -0.94 15.06 -15.27
C ASN A 208 -1.22 13.56 -15.07
N LEU A 209 -2.50 13.16 -14.98
CA LEU A 209 -2.96 11.79 -14.76
C LEU A 209 -3.70 11.22 -15.98
N LEU A 210 -3.99 12.05 -16.97
CA LEU A 210 -4.72 11.69 -18.18
C LEU A 210 -3.76 11.46 -19.35
N ARG A 211 -3.98 10.42 -20.14
CA ARG A 211 -3.29 10.14 -21.40
C ARG A 211 -4.15 10.61 -22.56
N MET A 212 -3.51 11.13 -23.61
CA MET A 212 -4.20 11.60 -24.80
C MET A 212 -3.55 11.04 -26.07
N LYS A 213 -4.39 10.59 -27.01
CA LYS A 213 -4.00 10.23 -28.37
C LYS A 213 -4.69 11.16 -29.36
N LYS A 214 -3.95 11.56 -30.39
CA LYS A 214 -4.48 12.32 -31.52
C LYS A 214 -4.40 11.53 -32.80
N TYR A 215 -5.43 11.64 -33.63
CA TYR A 215 -5.44 11.01 -34.94
C TYR A 215 -4.55 11.80 -35.90
N ASN A 216 -3.53 11.14 -36.45
CA ASN A 216 -2.66 11.73 -37.45
C ASN A 216 -3.15 11.34 -38.85
N GLU A 217 -3.80 12.27 -39.55
CA GLU A 217 -4.36 12.05 -40.90
C GLU A 217 -3.29 11.61 -41.91
N LYS A 218 -2.06 12.14 -41.82
CA LYS A 218 -0.97 11.80 -42.74
C LYS A 218 -0.51 10.35 -42.59
N LYS A 219 -0.41 9.87 -41.35
CA LYS A 219 0.04 8.50 -41.03
C LYS A 219 -1.13 7.51 -40.90
N LYS A 220 -2.38 7.99 -41.00
CA LYS A 220 -3.62 7.23 -40.79
C LYS A 220 -3.60 6.40 -39.51
N LYS A 221 -3.01 6.93 -38.43
CA LYS A 221 -2.84 6.24 -37.15
C LYS A 221 -3.02 7.17 -35.96
N TRP A 222 -3.44 6.60 -34.85
CA TRP A 222 -3.44 7.25 -33.55
C TRP A 222 -2.01 7.37 -33.02
N ILE A 223 -1.65 8.54 -32.49
CA ILE A 223 -0.33 8.83 -31.93
C ILE A 223 -0.52 9.40 -30.54
N ASP A 224 0.31 8.99 -29.59
CA ASP A 224 0.38 9.57 -28.25
C ASP A 224 0.86 11.02 -28.29
N GLU A 225 0.17 11.90 -27.57
CA GLU A 225 0.48 13.32 -27.48
C GLU A 225 1.19 13.62 -26.16
N LYS A 226 2.28 14.40 -26.23
CA LYS A 226 3.05 14.76 -25.03
C LYS A 226 2.20 15.62 -24.11
N THR A 227 2.24 15.32 -22.81
CA THR A 227 1.48 16.05 -21.79
C THR A 227 1.74 17.56 -21.86
N SER A 228 2.99 17.98 -22.07
CA SER A 228 3.37 19.39 -22.18
C SER A 228 2.70 20.16 -23.32
N GLU A 229 2.16 19.47 -24.33
CA GLU A 229 1.58 20.11 -25.52
C GLU A 229 0.09 20.43 -25.34
N TRP A 230 -0.60 19.78 -24.40
CA TRP A 230 -2.05 19.90 -24.26
C TRP A 230 -2.56 20.12 -22.83
N ASN A 231 -1.74 19.90 -21.80
CA ASN A 231 -2.17 19.96 -20.39
C ASN A 231 -2.78 21.33 -20.01
N ASP A 232 -2.19 22.42 -20.51
CA ASP A 232 -2.68 23.79 -20.26
C ASP A 232 -3.92 24.14 -21.10
N HIS A 233 -4.29 23.28 -22.05
CA HIS A 233 -5.38 23.44 -23.02
C HIS A 233 -6.45 22.33 -22.89
N LEU A 234 -6.52 21.67 -21.73
CA LEU A 234 -7.48 20.59 -21.45
C LEU A 234 -8.93 20.95 -21.84
N LYS A 235 -9.38 22.14 -21.44
CA LYS A 235 -10.73 22.64 -21.70
C LYS A 235 -11.00 22.97 -23.17
N ASP A 236 -9.96 23.10 -24.00
CA ASP A 236 -10.14 23.31 -25.43
C ASP A 236 -10.67 22.02 -26.08
N TYR A 237 -10.21 20.86 -25.60
CA TYR A 237 -10.54 19.55 -26.16
C TYR A 237 -11.65 18.80 -25.41
N LEU A 238 -11.78 19.02 -24.10
CA LEU A 238 -12.59 18.21 -23.20
C LEU A 238 -13.70 19.01 -22.52
N GLU A 239 -14.84 18.35 -22.29
CA GLU A 239 -15.92 18.78 -21.42
C GLU A 239 -15.55 18.38 -19.98
N LEU A 240 -15.19 19.37 -19.15
CA LEU A 240 -14.71 19.20 -17.78
C LEU A 240 -15.32 20.25 -16.84
N ASP A 241 -15.82 19.81 -15.69
CA ASP A 241 -16.32 20.72 -14.64
C ASP A 241 -15.15 21.38 -13.88
N SER A 242 -14.06 20.65 -13.69
CA SER A 242 -12.85 21.07 -12.98
C SER A 242 -11.61 20.46 -13.65
N GLU A 243 -10.48 21.17 -13.57
CA GLU A 243 -9.17 20.66 -14.02
C GLU A 243 -8.41 19.94 -12.89
N THR A 244 -8.92 20.01 -11.67
CA THR A 244 -8.33 19.39 -10.48
C THR A 244 -9.29 18.39 -9.85
N LEU A 245 -8.75 17.28 -9.37
CA LEU A 245 -9.46 16.27 -8.59
C LEU A 245 -9.70 16.76 -7.15
N GLU A 246 -10.86 16.40 -6.59
CA GLU A 246 -11.19 16.68 -5.19
C GLU A 246 -10.22 15.99 -4.23
N VAL A 247 -9.91 16.66 -3.11
CA VAL A 247 -9.03 16.12 -2.06
C VAL A 247 -9.57 14.75 -1.60
N PRO A 248 -8.74 13.69 -1.63
CA PRO A 248 -9.20 12.36 -1.28
C PRO A 248 -9.52 12.26 0.20
N GLU A 249 -10.38 11.32 0.56
CA GLU A 249 -10.68 10.99 1.96
C GLU A 249 -9.74 9.89 2.44
N LEU A 250 -9.12 10.07 3.60
CA LEU A 250 -8.38 8.98 4.26
C LEU A 250 -9.24 8.35 5.35
N TRP A 251 -9.42 7.04 5.27
CA TRP A 251 -10.18 6.25 6.23
C TRP A 251 -9.25 5.35 7.04
N GLY A 252 -9.31 5.47 8.36
CA GLY A 252 -8.58 4.60 9.28
C GLY A 252 -9.47 3.48 9.82
N ARG A 253 -8.89 2.29 9.94
CA ARG A 253 -9.51 1.17 10.67
C ARG A 253 -8.92 1.13 12.07
N TYR A 254 -9.74 1.37 13.07
CA TYR A 254 -9.33 1.53 14.47
C TYR A 254 -9.78 0.36 15.31
N ALA A 255 -9.08 0.13 16.43
CA ALA A 255 -9.46 -0.82 17.45
C ALA A 255 -9.60 -0.15 18.82
N MET A 256 -10.59 -0.60 19.59
CA MET A 256 -10.69 -0.35 21.02
C MET A 256 -10.59 -1.67 21.79
N VAL A 257 -9.89 -1.63 22.92
CA VAL A 257 -9.81 -2.73 23.90
C VAL A 257 -10.32 -2.24 25.25
N THR A 258 -10.53 -3.16 26.18
CA THR A 258 -10.97 -2.84 27.54
C THR A 258 -9.88 -2.11 28.32
N GLU A 259 -10.26 -1.32 29.33
CA GLU A 259 -9.30 -0.63 30.21
C GLU A 259 -8.35 -1.61 30.92
N GLN A 260 -8.86 -2.78 31.32
CA GLN A 260 -8.04 -3.84 31.90
C GLN A 260 -6.92 -4.28 30.95
N GLU A 261 -7.21 -4.42 29.66
CA GLU A 261 -6.20 -4.75 28.65
C GLU A 261 -5.22 -3.60 28.44
N LEU A 262 -5.68 -2.35 28.42
CA LEU A 262 -4.77 -1.19 28.32
C LEU A 262 -3.82 -1.13 29.50
N ASN A 263 -4.34 -1.29 30.71
CA ASN A 263 -3.55 -1.31 31.93
C ASN A 263 -2.57 -2.48 31.91
N ARG A 264 -3.02 -3.66 31.44
CA ARG A 264 -2.14 -4.81 31.26
C ARG A 264 -1.00 -4.49 30.30
N ARG A 265 -1.28 -3.97 29.09
CA ARG A 265 -0.25 -3.60 28.09
C ARG A 265 0.70 -2.53 28.61
N LYS A 266 0.16 -1.49 29.26
CA LYS A 266 0.95 -0.45 29.93
C LYS A 266 1.73 -0.98 31.14
N SER A 267 1.33 -2.09 31.75
CA SER A 267 2.05 -2.73 32.87
C SER A 267 3.03 -3.81 32.40
N CYS A 268 2.93 -4.25 31.14
CA CYS A 268 3.78 -5.29 30.56
C CYS A 268 5.22 -4.84 30.27
N PHE A 269 5.65 -3.66 30.73
CA PHE A 269 7.06 -3.32 30.85
C PHE A 269 7.72 -4.36 31.75
N LYS A 270 8.36 -5.35 31.14
CA LYS A 270 9.03 -6.42 31.87
C LYS A 270 10.18 -5.80 32.64
N ILE A 271 10.20 -5.99 33.96
CA ILE A 271 11.40 -5.74 34.74
C ILE A 271 12.41 -6.80 34.30
N ASP A 272 13.55 -6.38 33.77
CA ASP A 272 14.65 -7.29 33.44
C ASP A 272 15.24 -7.93 34.71
N LYS A 273 16.21 -8.84 34.56
CA LYS A 273 16.85 -9.49 35.71
C LYS A 273 17.59 -8.51 36.64
N GLU A 274 17.77 -7.26 36.22
CA GLU A 274 18.52 -6.20 36.89
C GLU A 274 17.60 -5.13 37.49
N GLY A 275 16.28 -5.29 37.41
CA GLY A 275 15.33 -4.34 37.98
C GLY A 275 14.94 -3.18 37.04
N LYS A 276 15.35 -3.18 35.77
CA LYS A 276 15.03 -2.10 34.82
C LYS A 276 13.82 -2.45 33.96
N TYR A 277 13.00 -1.44 33.68
CA TYR A 277 11.90 -1.55 32.74
C TYR A 277 12.46 -1.84 31.34
N LYS A 278 12.00 -2.93 30.73
CA LYS A 278 12.25 -3.24 29.32
C LYS A 278 11.20 -2.52 28.48
N ASP A 279 11.67 -1.59 27.66
CA ASP A 279 10.84 -0.90 26.68
C ASP A 279 10.16 -1.88 25.73
N GLU A 280 8.91 -1.60 25.38
CA GLU A 280 8.24 -2.30 24.29
C GLU A 280 8.79 -1.75 22.96
N VAL A 281 9.47 -2.61 22.21
CA VAL A 281 10.11 -2.23 20.94
C VAL A 281 9.17 -2.58 19.80
N LEU A 282 8.70 -1.57 19.08
CA LEU A 282 8.00 -1.73 17.82
C LEU A 282 8.99 -1.62 16.66
N PHE A 283 9.17 -2.70 15.92
CA PHE A 283 9.97 -2.69 14.69
C PHE A 283 9.14 -2.12 13.55
N ILE A 284 9.66 -1.05 12.95
CA ILE A 284 9.02 -0.36 11.82
C ILE A 284 9.79 -0.73 10.57
N ARG A 285 9.06 -1.17 9.53
CA ARG A 285 9.64 -1.34 8.19
C ARG A 285 9.50 0.00 7.49
N ASP A 286 10.63 0.69 7.40
CA ASP A 286 10.75 1.93 6.64
C ASP A 286 11.15 1.64 5.20
N VAL A 287 10.90 2.60 4.31
CA VAL A 287 11.26 2.55 2.89
C VAL A 287 12.12 3.77 2.60
N ILE A 288 13.30 3.55 2.05
CA ILE A 288 14.22 4.61 1.68
C ILE A 288 14.35 4.60 0.16
N ALA A 289 13.80 5.63 -0.48
CA ALA A 289 13.99 5.85 -1.92
C ALA A 289 15.43 6.32 -2.17
N CYS A 290 16.11 5.63 -3.10
CA CYS A 290 17.45 5.97 -3.55
C CYS A 290 17.40 6.10 -5.08
N ASP A 291 17.48 7.32 -5.58
CA ASP A 291 17.44 7.61 -7.02
C ASP A 291 18.83 7.97 -7.56
N ASP A 292 19.15 7.53 -8.78
CA ASP A 292 20.30 8.06 -9.52
C ASP A 292 19.94 9.34 -10.28
N ILE A 293 20.96 10.07 -10.72
CA ILE A 293 20.83 11.17 -11.67
C ILE A 293 20.37 10.63 -13.03
N ASN A 294 19.06 10.67 -13.24
CA ASN A 294 18.42 10.41 -14.53
C ASN A 294 18.57 11.62 -15.49
N PRO A 295 18.73 11.42 -16.81
CA PRO A 295 18.66 10.16 -17.54
C PRO A 295 20.03 9.50 -17.81
N SER A 296 20.13 8.18 -17.56
CA SER A 296 21.23 7.34 -18.05
C SER A 296 20.99 6.88 -19.49
N LYS A 297 22.07 6.64 -20.26
CA LYS A 297 21.96 6.14 -21.64
C LYS A 297 21.81 4.61 -21.65
N PHE A 298 21.06 4.07 -22.61
CA PHE A 298 20.98 2.61 -22.78
C PHE A 298 22.38 2.00 -22.95
N GLY A 299 22.68 0.93 -22.20
CA GLY A 299 23.98 0.27 -22.20
C GLY A 299 25.04 0.91 -21.29
N SER A 300 24.75 2.00 -20.58
CA SER A 300 25.62 2.51 -19.53
C SER A 300 25.37 1.83 -18.18
N TYR A 301 26.35 1.90 -17.29
CA TYR A 301 26.19 1.53 -15.90
C TYR A 301 25.68 2.73 -15.09
N SER A 302 24.82 2.45 -14.12
CA SER A 302 24.33 3.39 -13.11
C SER A 302 24.82 2.89 -11.75
N SER A 303 25.24 3.81 -10.88
CA SER A 303 25.70 3.50 -9.53
C SER A 303 24.83 4.26 -8.56
N ILE A 304 24.04 3.53 -7.77
CA ILE A 304 23.13 4.10 -6.79
C ILE A 304 23.73 3.86 -5.41
N ASP A 305 24.11 4.95 -4.74
CA ASP A 305 24.59 4.88 -3.37
C ASP A 305 23.42 4.64 -2.43
N LEU A 306 23.42 3.47 -1.77
CA LEU A 306 22.39 3.12 -0.80
C LEU A 306 22.67 3.82 0.53
N THR A 307 21.76 4.68 0.96
CA THR A 307 21.86 5.37 2.26
C THR A 307 20.87 4.76 3.24
N THR A 308 21.33 4.04 4.25
CA THR A 308 20.47 3.59 5.36
C THR A 308 21.21 3.67 6.69
N SER A 309 20.52 4.17 7.72
CA SER A 309 21.00 4.13 9.11
C SER A 309 20.62 2.83 9.83
N ASN A 310 19.73 2.02 9.23
CA ASN A 310 19.15 0.81 9.82
C ASN A 310 19.47 -0.44 8.98
N PRO A 311 19.36 -1.65 9.55
CA PRO A 311 19.53 -2.89 8.80
C PRO A 311 18.60 -2.96 7.58
N CYS A 312 19.17 -3.22 6.41
CA CYS A 312 18.43 -3.38 5.17
C CYS A 312 17.83 -4.80 5.08
N LEU A 313 16.51 -4.90 4.91
CA LEU A 313 15.81 -6.18 4.78
C LEU A 313 15.74 -6.66 3.32
N ALA A 314 15.54 -5.74 2.39
CA ALA A 314 15.37 -6.03 0.98
C ALA A 314 15.70 -4.79 0.15
N ILE A 315 16.11 -5.00 -1.10
CA ILE A 315 16.34 -3.94 -2.09
C ILE A 315 15.40 -4.22 -3.25
N PHE A 316 14.67 -3.18 -3.66
CA PHE A 316 13.84 -3.18 -4.86
C PHE A 316 14.41 -2.13 -5.80
N TRP A 317 14.38 -2.41 -7.10
CA TRP A 317 14.86 -1.48 -8.11
C TRP A 317 13.99 -1.57 -9.35
N SER A 318 13.89 -0.45 -10.05
CA SER A 318 13.21 -0.32 -11.33
C SER A 318 13.85 0.81 -12.13
N ALA A 319 13.64 0.82 -13.44
CA ALA A 319 14.00 1.95 -14.29
C ALA A 319 12.76 2.39 -15.05
N GLU A 320 12.36 3.65 -14.85
CA GLU A 320 11.16 4.21 -15.48
C GLU A 320 11.49 4.81 -16.86
N ASN A 321 10.63 4.56 -17.84
CA ASN A 321 10.79 5.10 -19.18
C ASN A 321 10.39 6.58 -19.24
N ASN A 322 11.39 7.47 -19.31
CA ASN A 322 11.16 8.92 -19.41
C ASN A 322 10.32 9.34 -20.62
N THR A 323 10.38 8.60 -21.73
CA THR A 323 9.55 8.87 -22.90
C THR A 323 8.09 8.52 -22.60
N ALA A 324 7.84 7.37 -21.98
CA ALA A 324 6.51 6.97 -21.53
C ALA A 324 5.90 8.00 -20.55
N LYS A 325 6.71 8.45 -19.58
CA LYS A 325 6.31 9.48 -18.61
C LYS A 325 5.90 10.79 -19.28
N SER A 326 6.57 11.20 -20.36
CA SER A 326 6.22 12.41 -21.12
C SER A 326 4.84 12.34 -21.81
N TYR A 327 4.29 11.13 -21.95
CA TYR A 327 2.95 10.85 -22.48
C TYR A 327 1.96 10.44 -21.37
N ASN A 328 2.30 10.63 -20.09
CA ASN A 328 1.57 10.16 -18.91
C ASN A 328 1.33 8.63 -18.87
N TYR A 329 2.20 7.83 -19.48
CA TYR A 329 2.28 6.40 -19.21
C TYR A 329 3.17 6.18 -17.99
N HIS A 330 2.69 6.62 -16.82
CA HIS A 330 3.35 6.42 -15.53
C HIS A 330 3.40 4.93 -15.18
N SER A 331 4.29 4.55 -14.25
CA SER A 331 4.50 3.15 -13.86
C SER A 331 4.93 2.24 -15.03
N ASN A 332 5.58 2.83 -16.04
CA ASN A 332 6.11 2.08 -17.19
C ASN A 332 7.60 1.80 -17.00
N TYR A 333 7.87 0.60 -16.48
CA TYR A 333 9.21 0.09 -16.24
C TYR A 333 9.76 -0.74 -17.41
N THR A 334 9.28 -0.48 -18.64
CA THR A 334 9.67 -1.22 -19.84
C THR A 334 10.27 -0.31 -20.91
N THR A 335 10.95 -0.90 -21.89
CA THR A 335 11.53 -0.15 -23.01
C THR A 335 10.50 0.44 -23.97
N GLU A 336 9.24 -0.01 -23.96
CA GLU A 336 8.19 0.44 -24.90
C GLU A 336 7.42 1.63 -24.31
N ALA A 337 7.42 2.77 -25.00
CA ALA A 337 6.87 4.00 -24.43
C ALA A 337 5.34 4.04 -24.43
N GLY A 338 4.69 3.40 -25.41
CA GLY A 338 3.24 3.46 -25.60
C GLY A 338 2.46 2.34 -24.90
N ASP A 339 3.13 1.34 -24.33
CA ASP A 339 2.48 0.23 -23.64
C ASP A 339 3.43 -0.41 -22.63
N SER A 340 3.07 -0.35 -21.34
CA SER A 340 3.83 -0.96 -20.25
C SER A 340 3.77 -2.50 -20.23
N LYS A 341 2.98 -3.13 -21.11
CA LYS A 341 2.78 -4.60 -21.14
C LYS A 341 3.61 -5.33 -22.20
N ILE A 342 4.22 -4.61 -23.15
CA ILE A 342 4.82 -5.22 -24.36
C ILE A 342 6.34 -4.98 -24.45
N GLY A 343 6.89 -4.07 -23.65
CA GLY A 343 8.32 -3.78 -23.66
C GLY A 343 9.19 -4.83 -22.95
N TYR A 344 10.51 -4.69 -23.12
CA TYR A 344 11.51 -5.48 -22.40
C TYR A 344 11.86 -4.81 -21.06
N ASP A 345 12.36 -5.60 -20.11
CA ASP A 345 13.01 -5.07 -18.91
C ASP A 345 14.27 -4.28 -19.35
N PRO A 346 14.36 -2.97 -19.05
CA PRO A 346 15.53 -2.16 -19.39
C PRO A 346 16.77 -2.52 -18.56
N ILE A 347 16.61 -3.31 -17.49
CA ILE A 347 17.69 -3.71 -16.60
C ILE A 347 18.10 -5.13 -16.93
N LYS A 348 19.37 -5.32 -17.29
CA LYS A 348 19.98 -6.64 -17.40
C LYS A 348 20.82 -6.89 -16.15
N SER A 349 20.38 -7.80 -15.28
CA SER A 349 21.22 -8.30 -14.18
C SER A 349 22.33 -9.17 -14.78
N THR A 350 23.59 -8.82 -14.54
CA THR A 350 24.75 -9.71 -14.75
C THR A 350 25.34 -10.10 -13.42
#